data_AF-A0A3N6NSX4-F1
#
_entry.id   AF-A0A3N6NSX4-F1
#
_cell.length_a   1.000
_cell.length_b   1.000
_cell.length_c   1.000
_cell.angle_alpha   90.00
_cell.angle_beta   90.00
_cell.angle_gamma   90.00
#
_symmetry.space_group_name_H-M   'P 1'
#
loop_
_entity.id
_entity.type
_entity.pdbx_description
1 polymer ?
#
loop_
_entity_poly.entity_id
_entity_poly.type
_entity_poly.pdbx_seq_one_letter_code
_entity_poly.pdbx_strand_id
1 'polypeptide(L)' 'HVIVLKRSMSPGYAGIQNPLFFHDKNRMLFGDAKDSLTKVVSELKNL' A
#
# COMPACT_ATOMS: atom_id res chain seq x y z
N HIS A 1 11.21 -0.95 7.72
CA HIS A 1 9.78 -0.60 7.56
C HIS A 1 9.33 -1.05 6.18
N VAL A 2 8.12 -1.58 6.05
CA VAL A 2 7.54 -2.01 4.76
C VAL A 2 6.25 -1.23 4.54
N ILE A 3 6.03 -0.76 3.32
CA ILE A 3 4.80 -0.05 2.94
C ILE A 3 4.11 -0.87 1.86
N VAL A 4 2.84 -1.21 2.08
CA VAL A 4 2.03 -1.99 1.14
C VAL A 4 0.95 -1.10 0.55
N LEU A 5 0.99 -0.90 -0.78
CA LEU A 5 0.04 -0.10 -1.53
C LEU A 5 -1.07 -0.97 -2.12
N LYS A 6 -2.34 -0.74 -1.74
CA LYS A 6 -3.50 -1.41 -2.34
C LYS A 6 -4.82 -0.68 -2.05
N ARG A 7 -5.90 -1.03 -2.74
CA ARG A 7 -7.21 -0.36 -2.58
C ARG A 7 -7.97 -0.71 -1.30
N SER A 8 -7.82 -1.92 -0.77
CA SER A 8 -8.57 -2.45 0.38
C SER A 8 -7.82 -3.61 1.02
N MET A 9 -8.36 -4.28 2.05
CA MET A 9 -7.80 -5.54 2.59
C MET A 9 -8.21 -6.81 1.82
N SER A 10 -8.93 -6.68 0.71
CA SER A 10 -9.40 -7.82 -0.08
C SER A 10 -8.26 -8.74 -0.55
N PRO A 11 -8.48 -10.07 -0.61
CA PRO A 11 -7.48 -11.01 -1.07
C PRO A 11 -7.19 -10.83 -2.57
N GLY A 12 -6.03 -11.35 -2.99
CA GLY A 12 -5.66 -11.40 -4.40
C GLY A 12 -6.33 -12.57 -5.12
N TYR A 13 -5.79 -12.92 -6.30
CA TYR A 13 -6.31 -13.99 -7.15
C TYR A 13 -6.50 -15.33 -6.42
N ALA A 14 -5.54 -15.71 -5.56
CA ALA A 14 -5.60 -16.97 -4.81
C ALA A 14 -6.67 -16.99 -3.69
N GLY A 15 -7.35 -15.87 -3.40
CA GLY A 15 -8.41 -15.80 -2.38
C GLY A 15 -7.92 -15.89 -0.94
N ILE A 16 -6.62 -16.05 -0.70
CA ILE A 16 -6.03 -16.20 0.63
C ILE A 16 -5.57 -14.85 1.17
N GLN A 17 -5.71 -14.66 2.48
CA GLN A 17 -5.24 -13.48 3.19
C GLN A 17 -3.72 -13.54 3.41
N ASN A 18 -3.02 -12.43 3.16
CA ASN A 18 -1.57 -12.36 3.35
C ASN A 18 -1.22 -12.08 4.82
N PRO A 19 -0.54 -13.00 5.55
CA PRO A 19 -0.17 -12.79 6.96
C PRO A 19 0.75 -11.59 7.17
N LEU A 20 1.52 -11.21 6.15
CA LEU A 20 2.44 -10.08 6.24
C LEU A 20 1.71 -8.75 6.45
N PHE A 21 0.43 -8.62 6.08
CA PHE A 21 -0.30 -7.36 6.27
C PHE A 21 -0.51 -6.98 7.75
N PHE A 22 -0.31 -7.93 8.67
CA PHE A 22 -0.48 -7.74 10.12
C PHE A 22 0.82 -7.61 10.89
N HIS A 23 1.96 -7.69 10.20
CA HIS A 23 3.26 -7.61 10.86
C HIS A 23 3.55 -6.17 11.31
N ASP A 24 4.04 -5.96 12.54
CA ASP A 24 4.22 -4.63 13.15
C ASP A 24 5.07 -3.65 12.33
N LYS A 25 6.03 -4.18 11.55
CA LYS A 25 6.90 -3.38 10.67
C LYS A 25 6.21 -2.91 9.38
N ASN A 26 4.98 -3.36 9.12
CA ASN A 26 4.28 -3.16 7.87
C ASN A 26 3.19 -2.10 8.05
N ARG A 27 3.16 -1.13 7.14
CA ARG A 27 2.15 -0.08 7.09
C ARG A 27 1.37 -0.22 5.78
N MET A 28 0.05 -0.06 5.87
CA MET A 28 -0.84 -0.14 4.71
C MET A 28 -1.11 1.28 4.18
N LEU A 29 -0.87 1.49 2.89
CA LEU A 29 -1.24 2.71 2.18
C LEU A 29 -2.42 2.39 1.27
N PHE A 30 -3.61 2.81 1.68
CA PHE A 30 -4.84 2.55 0.93
C PHE A 30 -5.05 3.58 -0.18
N GLY A 31 -5.31 3.11 -1.39
CA GLY A 31 -5.61 3.98 -2.53
C GLY A 31 -5.48 3.30 -3.89
N ASP A 32 -5.82 4.04 -4.95
CA ASP A 32 -5.49 3.66 -6.31
C ASP A 32 -3.97 3.74 -6.53
N ALA A 33 -3.44 2.79 -7.31
CA ALA A 33 -2.00 2.67 -7.49
C ALA A 33 -1.37 3.90 -8.14
N LYS A 34 -2.02 4.45 -9.18
CA LYS A 34 -1.49 5.58 -9.95
C LYS A 34 -1.62 6.87 -9.17
N ASP A 35 -2.80 7.12 -8.60
CA ASP A 35 -3.07 8.37 -7.89
C ASP A 35 -2.18 8.49 -6.64
N SER A 36 -2.07 7.41 -5.86
CA SER A 36 -1.25 7.41 -4.66
C SER A 36 0.24 7.59 -4.98
N LEU A 37 0.76 6.93 -6.02
CA LEU A 37 2.15 7.09 -6.41
C LEU A 37 2.44 8.51 -6.93
N THR A 38 1.52 9.08 -7.71
CA THR A 38 1.65 10.44 -8.25
C THR A 38 1.70 11.47 -7.12
N LYS A 39 0.86 11.33 -6.10
CA LYS A 39 0.87 12.21 -4.91
C LYS A 39 2.19 12.12 -4.16
N VAL A 40 2.69 10.92 -3.88
CA VAL A 40 3.97 10.71 -3.18
C VAL A 40 5.12 11.36 -3.96
N VAL A 41 5.19 11.15 -5.27
CA VAL A 41 6.24 11.75 -6.11
C VAL A 41 6.13 13.28 -6.13
N SER A 42 4.90 13.82 -6.16
CA SER A 42 4.70 15.27 -6.12
C SER A 42 5.12 15.88 -4.79
N GLU A 43 4.79 15.26 -3.67
CA GLU A 43 5.18 15.72 -2.33
C GLU A 43 6.70 15.67 -2.15
N LEU A 44 7.36 14.62 -2.64
CA LEU A 44 8.82 14.49 -2.59
C LEU A 44 9.56 15.55 -3.40
N LYS A 45 8.96 16.07 -4.48
CA LYS A 45 9.55 17.16 -5.28
C LYS A 45 9.40 18.53 -4.62
N ASN A 46 8.46 18.68 -3.69
CA ASN A 46 8.22 19.91 -2.94
C ASN A 46 9.03 19.95 -1.64
N LEU A 47 9.86 18.93 -1.39
CA LEU A 47 10.79 18.83 -0.28
C LEU A 47 12.15 19.40 -0.68
#